data_AF-A0A562MCV3-F1
#
_entry.id   AF-A0A562MCV3-F1
#
_cell.length_a   1.000
_cell.length_b   1.000
_cell.length_c   1.000
_cell.angle_alpha   90.00
_cell.angle_beta   90.00
_cell.angle_gamma   90.00
#
_symmetry.space_group_name_H-M   'P 1'
#
loop_
_entity.id
_entity.type
_entity.pdbx_description
1 polymer ?
#
loop_
_entity_poly.entity_id
_entity_poly.type
_entity_poly.pdbx_seq_one_letter_code
_entity_poly.pdbx_strand_id
1 'polypeptide(L)'
;MHAKPEQRKTSLVPVLCKVFIGTIGVFAILTACFYHNQLDVDGNLTIGFPWTFYREGSGYSPDLNEQVGYHEFEPLKLIGNILFSATLYLLILLIYSFVSRNLRK
;
A
#
# COMPACT_ATOMS: atom_id res chain seq x y z
N MET A 1 7.64 -51.16 -17.99
CA MET A 1 7.03 -49.85 -18.29
C MET A 1 7.61 -48.82 -17.34
N HIS A 2 8.47 -47.91 -17.82
CA HIS A 2 8.99 -46.80 -17.01
C HIS A 2 7.89 -45.74 -16.84
N ALA A 3 7.34 -45.62 -15.63
CA ALA A 3 6.47 -44.50 -15.29
C ALA A 3 7.29 -43.20 -15.35
N LYS A 4 6.91 -42.27 -16.23
CA LYS A 4 7.46 -40.90 -16.24
C LYS A 4 7.07 -40.23 -14.92
N PRO A 5 7.98 -39.50 -14.25
CA PRO A 5 7.61 -38.71 -13.09
C PRO A 5 6.65 -37.60 -13.56
N GLU A 6 5.44 -37.60 -13.03
CA GLU A 6 4.47 -36.53 -13.22
C GLU A 6 5.12 -35.21 -12.76
N GLN A 7 5.40 -34.33 -13.71
CA GLN A 7 5.79 -32.97 -13.41
C GLN A 7 4.61 -32.30 -12.70
N ARG A 8 4.68 -32.25 -11.36
CA ARG A 8 3.81 -31.46 -10.52
C ARG A 8 3.95 -30.00 -10.96
N LYS A 9 3.08 -29.55 -11.88
CA LYS A 9 2.94 -28.13 -12.23
C LYS A 9 2.53 -27.39 -10.96
N THR A 10 3.50 -26.80 -10.28
CA THR A 10 3.26 -25.86 -9.20
C THR A 10 2.49 -24.69 -9.80
N SER A 11 1.17 -24.68 -9.60
CA SER A 11 0.32 -23.58 -10.06
C SER A 11 0.81 -22.29 -9.40
N LEU A 12 1.23 -21.32 -10.22
CA LEU A 12 1.71 -20.01 -9.77
C LEU A 12 0.58 -19.13 -9.21
N VAL A 13 -0.66 -19.41 -9.62
CA VAL A 13 -1.87 -18.68 -9.25
C VAL A 13 -2.03 -18.53 -7.73
N PRO A 14 -2.02 -19.59 -6.90
CA PRO A 14 -2.17 -19.46 -5.46
C PRO A 14 -1.06 -18.64 -4.80
N VAL A 15 0.16 -18.64 -5.36
CA VAL A 15 1.27 -17.83 -4.84
C VAL A 15 1.04 -16.36 -5.16
N LEU A 16 0.65 -16.05 -6.39
CA LEU A 16 0.33 -14.68 -6.81
C LEU A 16 -0.85 -14.10 -6.01
N CYS A 17 -1.91 -14.87 -5.78
CA CYS A 17 -3.04 -14.42 -4.94
C CYS A 17 -2.60 -14.09 -3.51
N LYS A 18 -1.73 -14.90 -2.90
CA LYS A 18 -1.19 -14.62 -1.56
C LYS A 18 -0.37 -13.35 -1.51
N VAL A 19 0.49 -13.14 -2.52
CA VAL A 19 1.30 -11.91 -2.61
C VAL A 19 0.43 -10.69 -2.80
N PHE A 20 -0.59 -10.79 -3.66
CA PHE A 20 -1.54 -9.70 -3.88
C PHE A 20 -2.31 -9.34 -2.61
N ILE A 21 -2.91 -10.32 -1.94
CA ILE A 21 -3.66 -10.10 -0.69
C ILE A 21 -2.76 -9.49 0.39
N GLY A 22 -1.53 -10.01 0.54
CA GLY A 22 -0.56 -9.47 1.49
C GLY A 22 -0.17 -8.03 1.19
N THR A 23 0.03 -7.70 -0.09
CA THR A 23 0.33 -6.34 -0.54
C THR A 23 -0.80 -5.37 -0.21
N ILE A 24 -2.05 -5.75 -0.53
CA ILE A 24 -3.23 -4.94 -0.22
C ILE A 24 -3.39 -4.76 1.29
N GLY A 25 -3.14 -5.81 2.08
CA GLY A 25 -3.16 -5.73 3.54
C GLY A 25 -2.15 -4.72 4.09
N VAL A 26 -0.89 -4.79 3.63
CA VAL A 26 0.16 -3.83 4.02
C VAL A 26 -0.19 -2.41 3.59
N PHE A 27 -0.65 -2.23 2.35
CA PHE A 27 -1.08 -0.94 1.84
C PHE A 27 -2.21 -0.33 2.66
N ALA A 28 -3.24 -1.12 2.99
CA ALA A 28 -4.37 -0.67 3.80
C ALA A 28 -3.93 -0.27 5.22
N ILE A 29 -3.07 -1.07 5.87
CA ILE A 29 -2.54 -0.76 7.21
C ILE A 29 -1.74 0.54 7.16
N LEU A 30 -0.80 0.68 6.22
CA LEU A 30 -0.01 1.91 6.07
C LEU A 30 -0.91 3.12 5.81
N THR A 31 -1.87 2.98 4.89
CA THR A 31 -2.81 4.06 4.57
C THR A 31 -3.62 4.46 5.80
N ALA A 32 -4.09 3.51 6.61
CA ALA A 32 -4.83 3.79 7.84
C ALA A 32 -3.96 4.41 8.94
N CYS A 33 -2.72 3.93 9.12
CA CYS A 33 -1.79 4.46 10.13
C CYS A 33 -1.33 5.89 9.81
N PHE A 34 -1.19 6.23 8.54
CA PHE A 34 -0.77 7.56 8.07
C PHE A 34 -1.93 8.39 7.51
N TYR A 35 -3.17 7.95 7.75
CA TYR A 35 -4.35 8.73 7.46
C TYR A 35 -4.38 9.93 8.40
N HIS A 36 -4.35 11.13 7.83
CA HIS A 36 -4.40 12.35 8.61
C HIS A 36 -5.63 13.15 8.20
N ASN A 37 -6.56 13.28 9.13
CA ASN A 37 -7.82 13.97 8.93
C ASN A 37 -7.92 15.12 9.93
N GLN A 38 -7.71 16.34 9.44
CA GLN A 38 -7.88 17.59 10.16
C GLN A 38 -9.08 18.38 9.63
N LEU A 39 -10.11 17.69 9.11
CA LEU A 39 -11.31 18.31 8.57
C LEU A 39 -12.00 19.27 9.55
N ASP A 40 -12.00 18.96 10.85
CA ASP A 40 -12.69 19.76 11.88
C ASP A 40 -11.98 21.08 12.24
N VAL A 41 -10.70 21.26 11.88
CA VAL A 41 -9.90 22.42 12.32
C VAL A 41 -9.36 23.23 11.15
N ASP A 42 -8.78 22.55 10.16
CA ASP A 42 -8.13 23.16 8.99
C ASP A 42 -8.77 22.71 7.67
N GLY A 43 -9.86 21.93 7.76
CA GLY A 43 -10.50 21.36 6.58
C GLY A 43 -9.62 20.39 5.80
N ASN A 44 -8.46 19.97 6.29
CA ASN A 44 -7.44 19.27 5.50
C ASN A 44 -7.44 17.75 5.74
N LEU A 45 -7.73 17.00 4.68
CA LEU A 45 -7.68 15.55 4.61
C LEU A 45 -6.49 15.16 3.73
N THR A 46 -5.56 14.37 4.27
CA THR A 46 -4.42 13.83 3.50
C THR A 46 -4.35 12.32 3.65
N ILE A 47 -4.19 11.64 2.52
CA ILE A 47 -4.13 10.18 2.46
C ILE A 47 -2.93 9.73 1.63
N GLY A 48 -2.18 8.78 2.17
CA GLY A 48 -1.12 8.07 1.45
C GLY A 48 0.17 7.96 2.24
N PHE A 49 0.89 6.86 1.99
CA PHE A 49 2.22 6.62 2.55
C PHE A 49 3.04 5.72 1.61
N PRO A 50 4.33 6.04 1.36
CA PRO A 50 5.06 7.21 1.86
C PRO A 50 4.73 8.52 1.11
N TRP A 51 4.03 8.43 -0.02
CA TRP A 51 3.63 9.60 -0.79
C TRP A 51 2.14 9.89 -0.63
N THR A 52 1.78 11.13 -0.31
CA THR A 52 0.38 11.57 -0.29
C THR A 52 -0.17 11.55 -1.71
N PHE A 53 -1.13 10.67 -1.99
CA PHE A 53 -1.74 10.55 -3.33
C PHE A 53 -3.10 11.23 -3.40
N TYR A 54 -3.68 11.54 -2.25
CA TYR A 54 -4.96 12.22 -2.16
C TYR A 54 -4.88 13.29 -1.09
N ARG A 55 -5.33 14.49 -1.45
CA ARG A 55 -5.51 15.59 -0.53
C ARG A 55 -6.81 16.32 -0.85
N GLU A 56 -7.54 16.66 0.18
CA GLU A 56 -8.76 17.44 0.07
C GLU A 56 -8.77 18.47 1.18
N GLY A 57 -9.24 19.67 0.89
CA GLY A 57 -9.61 20.55 1.97
C GLY A 57 -10.24 21.85 1.56
N SER A 58 -10.47 22.73 2.54
CA SER A 58 -11.07 24.04 2.31
C SER A 58 -10.22 25.13 2.96
N GLY A 59 -10.03 26.24 2.24
CA GLY A 59 -9.27 27.38 2.73
C GLY A 59 -9.84 28.67 2.15
N TYR A 60 -9.63 29.79 2.85
CA TYR A 60 -10.00 31.10 2.34
C TYR A 60 -8.94 31.59 1.34
N SER A 61 -9.36 31.94 0.13
CA SER A 61 -8.48 32.48 -0.91
C SER A 61 -8.53 34.02 -0.90
N PRO A 62 -7.42 34.71 -0.58
CA PRO A 62 -7.38 36.18 -0.57
C PRO A 62 -7.66 36.81 -1.94
N ASP A 63 -7.28 36.13 -3.03
CA ASP A 63 -7.42 36.63 -4.40
C ASP A 63 -8.87 36.58 -4.89
N LEU A 64 -9.63 35.58 -4.44
CA LEU A 64 -11.03 35.36 -4.82
C LEU A 64 -12.02 35.92 -3.79
N ASN A 65 -11.55 36.31 -2.60
CA ASN A 65 -12.38 36.72 -1.45
C ASN A 65 -13.47 35.69 -1.09
N GLU A 66 -13.19 34.41 -1.36
CA GLU A 66 -14.14 33.31 -1.20
C GLU A 66 -13.46 32.08 -0.56
N GLN A 67 -14.27 31.22 0.06
CA GLN A 67 -13.82 29.95 0.60
C GLN A 67 -13.73 28.92 -0.53
N VAL A 68 -12.51 28.52 -0.86
CA VAL A 68 -12.21 27.63 -1.97
C VAL A 68 -11.84 26.25 -1.43
N GLY A 69 -12.56 25.23 -1.92
CA GLY A 69 -12.18 23.84 -1.73
C GLY A 69 -11.10 23.44 -2.73
N TYR A 70 -10.13 22.62 -2.32
CA TYR A 70 -9.16 21.99 -3.21
C TYR A 70 -9.26 20.48 -3.10
N HIS A 71 -9.05 19.82 -4.23
CA HIS A 71 -9.06 18.37 -4.36
C HIS A 71 -7.92 17.97 -5.29
N GLU A 72 -6.92 17.31 -4.72
CA GLU A 72 -5.70 16.90 -5.41
C GLU A 72 -5.60 15.38 -5.38
N PHE A 73 -5.64 14.77 -6.56
CA PHE A 73 -5.44 13.35 -6.73
C PHE A 73 -4.27 13.07 -7.67
N GLU A 74 -3.28 12.34 -7.17
CA GLU A 74 -2.05 12.02 -7.87
C GLU A 74 -1.92 10.50 -8.11
N PRO A 75 -2.41 9.99 -9.26
CA PRO A 75 -2.45 8.55 -9.51
C PRO A 75 -1.06 7.90 -9.56
N LEU A 76 -0.03 8.64 -9.96
CA LEU A 76 1.35 8.15 -9.97
C LEU A 76 1.84 7.86 -8.55
N LYS A 77 1.48 8.71 -7.57
CA LYS A 77 1.84 8.49 -6.16
C LYS A 77 1.08 7.30 -5.57
N LEU A 78 -0.17 7.08 -5.99
CA LEU A 78 -0.93 5.88 -5.60
C LEU A 78 -0.24 4.59 -6.09
N ILE A 79 0.15 4.55 -7.37
CA ILE A 79 0.90 3.41 -7.93
C ILE A 79 2.22 3.21 -7.16
N GLY A 80 2.93 4.30 -6.87
CA GLY A 80 4.16 4.27 -6.06
C GLY A 80 3.94 3.64 -4.68
N ASN A 81 2.87 4.01 -3.98
CA ASN A 81 2.55 3.45 -2.68
C ASN A 81 2.17 1.95 -2.73
N ILE A 82 1.47 1.52 -3.80
CA ILE A 82 1.15 0.10 -4.01
C ILE A 82 2.44 -0.69 -4.23
N LEU A 83 3.35 -0.19 -5.07
CA LEU A 83 4.66 -0.82 -5.31
C LEU A 83 5.50 -0.87 -4.03
N PHE A 84 5.54 0.23 -3.27
CA PHE A 84 6.22 0.29 -1.98
C PHE A 84 5.66 -0.76 -1.00
N SER A 85 4.34 -0.88 -0.92
CA SER A 85 3.67 -1.87 -0.07
C SER A 85 3.98 -3.30 -0.49
N ALA A 86 4.08 -3.56 -1.79
CA ALA A 86 4.49 -4.87 -2.32
C ALA A 86 5.93 -5.19 -1.92
N THR A 87 6.84 -4.24 -2.08
CA THR A 87 8.24 -4.39 -1.65
C THR A 87 8.35 -4.62 -0.15
N LEU A 88 7.60 -3.87 0.66
CA LEU A 88 7.60 -4.02 2.10
C LEU A 88 7.04 -5.38 2.53
N TYR A 89 5.96 -5.85 1.90
CA TYR A 89 5.42 -7.18 2.15
C TYR A 89 6.45 -8.28 1.83
N LEU A 90 7.14 -8.19 0.70
CA LEU A 90 8.21 -9.13 0.36
C LEU A 90 9.35 -9.09 1.37
N LEU A 91 9.75 -7.89 1.84
CA LEU A 91 10.76 -7.73 2.88
C LEU A 91 10.34 -8.39 4.20
N ILE A 92 9.09 -8.23 4.61
CA ILE A 92 8.53 -8.90 5.80
C ILE A 92 8.62 -10.42 5.66
N LEU A 93 8.25 -10.97 4.49
CA LEU A 93 8.36 -12.40 4.23
C LEU A 93 9.81 -12.89 4.27
N LEU A 94 10.75 -12.11 3.71
CA LEU A 94 12.18 -12.44 3.73
C LEU A 94 12.72 -12.47 5.16
N ILE A 95 12.40 -11.46 5.98
CA ILE A 95 12.81 -11.39 7.38
C ILE A 95 12.21 -12.56 8.17
N TYR A 96 10.91 -12.82 8.00
CA TYR A 96 10.24 -13.94 8.65
C TYR A 96 10.90 -15.29 8.32
N SER A 97 11.21 -15.51 7.04
CA SER A 97 11.92 -16.71 6.59
C SER A 97 13.32 -16.82 7.19
N PHE A 98 14.07 -15.71 7.21
CA PHE A 98 15.41 -15.67 7.78
C PHE A 98 15.41 -15.99 9.29
N VAL A 99 14.53 -15.33 10.05
CA VAL A 99 14.39 -15.55 11.50
C VAL A 99 13.94 -16.97 11.79
N SER A 100 12.93 -17.48 11.08
CA SER A 100 12.42 -18.84 11.28
C SER A 100 13.49 -19.91 10.99
N ARG A 101 14.38 -19.68 10.02
CA ARG A 101 15.48 -20.59 9.70
C ARG A 101 16.59 -20.56 10.74
N ASN A 102 16.87 -19.41 11.34
CA ASN A 102 17.88 -19.29 12.40
C ASN A 102 17.38 -19.80 13.75
N LEU A 103 16.08 -19.66 14.06
CA LEU A 103 15.49 -20.19 15.31
C LEU A 103 15.32 -21.71 15.32
N ARG A 104 15.42 -22.37 14.16
CA ARG A 104 15.27 -23.82 14.01
C ARG A 104 16.62 -24.57 13.97
N LYS A 105 17.74 -23.86 14.08
CA LYS A 105 19.09 -24.40 14.26
C LYS A 105 19.47 -24.33 15.73
#